data_AF-A0A643K4X4-F1
#
_entry.id   AF-A0A643K4X4-F1
#
_cell.length_a   1.000
_cell.length_b   1.000
_cell.length_c   1.000
_cell.angle_alpha   90.00
_cell.angle_beta   90.00
_cell.angle_gamma   90.00
#
_symmetry.space_group_name_H-M   'P 1'
#
loop_
_entity.id
_entity.type
_entity.pdbx_description
1 polymer ?
#
loop_
_entity_poly.entity_id
_entity_poly.type
_entity_poly.pdbx_seq_one_letter_code
_entity_poly.pdbx_strand_id
1 'polypeptide(L)'
;MTASIDRIVSLVVQWPGVETAPHRFGGTEFLVAGKEIGHVHDVGIVDLAITKAVRDSLLTDGLADPHHVLPDSAWVTYRVRSDADEPDAIRLLRLAYLWRVLALRRRGIDIDPTLVPDEELQHLAFPAELDSLVRTTFNESLNHRASV
;
A
#
# COMPACT_ATOMS: atom_id res chain seq x y z
N MET A 1 -10.91 17.34 5.98
CA MET A 1 -10.59 16.31 4.97
C MET A 1 -11.24 16.71 3.63
N THR A 2 -10.56 16.54 2.50
CA THR A 2 -11.18 16.76 1.17
C THR A 2 -12.06 15.56 0.80
N ALA A 3 -13.02 15.75 -0.12
CA ALA A 3 -13.91 14.67 -0.55
C ALA A 3 -13.14 13.46 -1.11
N SER A 4 -12.03 13.68 -1.81
CA SER A 4 -11.18 12.61 -2.34
C SER A 4 -10.49 11.83 -1.21
N ILE A 5 -9.99 12.52 -0.17
CA ILE A 5 -9.39 11.84 1.00
C ILE A 5 -10.46 11.07 1.79
N ASP A 6 -11.66 11.62 1.97
CA ASP A 6 -12.77 10.91 2.64
C ASP A 6 -13.12 9.61 1.91
N ARG A 7 -13.13 9.61 0.57
CA ARG A 7 -13.36 8.41 -0.25
C ARG A 7 -12.23 7.41 -0.12
N ILE A 8 -10.98 7.85 -0.15
CA ILE A 8 -9.81 6.98 0.05
C ILE A 8 -9.92 6.28 1.42
N VAL A 9 -10.15 7.03 2.50
CA VAL A 9 -10.35 6.44 3.84
C VAL A 9 -11.51 5.44 3.83
N SER A 10 -12.66 5.83 3.26
CA SER A 10 -13.85 4.99 3.20
C SER A 10 -13.64 3.68 2.45
N LEU A 11 -12.78 3.66 1.43
CA LEU A 11 -12.47 2.45 0.67
C LEU A 11 -11.42 1.59 1.39
N VAL A 12 -10.35 2.21 1.90
CA VAL A 12 -9.24 1.47 2.52
C VAL A 12 -9.66 0.79 3.82
N VAL A 13 -10.54 1.42 4.61
CA VAL A 13 -11.07 0.84 5.85
C VAL A 13 -11.90 -0.44 5.61
N GLN A 14 -12.36 -0.68 4.38
CA GLN A 14 -13.11 -1.89 4.04
C GLN A 14 -12.19 -3.08 3.73
N TRP A 15 -10.88 -2.89 3.60
CA TRP A 15 -9.97 -3.98 3.31
C TRP A 15 -9.81 -4.90 4.52
N PRO A 16 -9.79 -6.24 4.34
CA PRO A 16 -9.72 -7.17 5.45
C PRO A 16 -8.50 -6.94 6.35
N GLY A 17 -8.73 -6.80 7.65
CA GLY A 17 -7.69 -6.59 8.66
C GLY A 17 -7.10 -5.18 8.70
N VAL A 18 -7.66 -4.21 7.96
CA VAL A 18 -7.33 -2.79 8.13
C VAL A 18 -8.05 -2.22 9.33
N GLU A 19 -7.31 -1.53 10.18
CA GLU A 19 -7.79 -0.68 11.25
C GLU A 19 -7.37 0.76 11.00
N THR A 20 -8.13 1.74 11.52
CA THR A 20 -7.78 3.16 11.42
C THR A 20 -7.49 3.79 12.78
N ALA A 21 -6.50 4.68 12.82
CA ALA A 21 -6.22 5.49 14.00
C ALA A 21 -5.95 6.96 13.62
N PRO A 22 -6.12 7.93 14.54
CA PRO A 22 -5.67 9.29 14.29
C PRO A 22 -4.14 9.35 14.15
N HIS A 23 -3.64 10.00 13.10
CA HIS A 23 -2.20 10.20 12.93
C HIS A 23 -1.70 11.34 13.83
N ARG A 24 -0.53 11.16 14.47
CA ARG A 24 0.01 12.11 15.46
C ARG A 24 0.26 13.53 14.93
N PHE A 25 0.35 13.70 13.61
CA PHE A 25 0.53 15.00 12.95
C PHE A 25 -0.73 15.46 12.22
N GLY A 26 -1.89 14.92 12.60
CA GLY A 26 -3.14 15.08 11.85
C GLY A 26 -3.24 14.05 10.74
N GLY A 27 -4.48 13.68 10.39
CA GLY A 27 -4.79 12.66 9.40
C GLY A 27 -5.27 11.33 9.98
N THR A 28 -5.36 10.32 9.10
CA THR A 28 -5.84 8.96 9.41
C THR A 28 -4.77 7.95 9.04
N GLU A 29 -4.29 7.18 10.02
CA GLU A 29 -3.41 6.04 9.85
C GLU A 29 -4.19 4.79 9.46
N PHE A 30 -3.61 3.97 8.59
CA PHE A 30 -4.08 2.63 8.27
C PHE A 30 -3.12 1.60 8.84
N LEU A 31 -3.62 0.72 9.70
CA LEU A 31 -2.86 -0.33 10.34
C LEU A 31 -3.33 -1.70 9.87
N VAL A 32 -2.39 -2.62 9.70
CA VAL A 32 -2.67 -4.01 9.38
C VAL A 32 -1.88 -4.92 10.32
N ALA A 33 -2.61 -5.65 11.16
CA ALA A 33 -2.06 -6.44 12.27
C ALA A 33 -1.08 -5.60 13.12
N GLY A 34 -1.54 -4.44 13.59
CA GLY A 34 -0.80 -3.52 14.47
C GLY A 34 0.38 -2.79 13.83
N LYS A 35 0.56 -2.87 12.50
CA LYS A 35 1.63 -2.18 11.77
C LYS A 35 1.04 -1.20 10.78
N GLU A 36 1.44 0.07 10.90
CA GLU A 36 1.08 1.10 9.93
C GLU A 36 1.60 0.75 8.53
N ILE A 37 0.72 0.80 7.54
CA ILE A 37 1.03 0.62 6.11
C ILE A 37 1.02 1.96 5.35
N GLY A 38 0.36 2.96 5.91
CA GLY A 38 0.32 4.33 5.39
C GLY A 38 -0.71 5.16 6.13
N HIS A 39 -0.77 6.45 5.79
CA HIS A 39 -1.72 7.39 6.34
C HIS A 39 -2.06 8.48 5.33
N VAL A 40 -3.18 9.16 5.55
CA VAL A 40 -3.61 10.30 4.76
C VAL A 40 -3.73 11.55 5.60
N HIS A 41 -3.37 12.69 5.03
CA HIS A 41 -3.61 14.01 5.60
C HIS A 41 -4.72 14.72 4.85
N ASP A 42 -5.48 15.54 5.57
CA ASP A 42 -6.60 16.33 5.05
C ASP A 42 -6.26 17.24 3.87
N VAL A 43 -4.98 17.57 3.71
CA VAL A 43 -4.45 18.46 2.67
C VAL A 43 -4.11 17.76 1.35
N GLY A 44 -4.51 16.48 1.19
CA GLY A 44 -4.25 15.75 -0.06
C GLY A 44 -2.88 15.07 -0.10
N ILE A 45 -2.37 14.62 1.05
CA ILE A 45 -1.10 13.90 1.14
C ILE A 45 -1.40 12.46 1.57
N VAL A 46 -0.83 11.51 0.85
CA VAL A 46 -0.88 10.08 1.18
C VAL A 46 0.56 9.61 1.36
N ASP A 47 0.92 9.27 2.59
CA ASP A 47 2.23 8.72 2.90
C ASP A 47 2.07 7.21 3.13
N LEU A 48 2.92 6.39 2.51
CA LEU A 48 2.86 4.94 2.69
C LEU A 48 4.23 4.32 2.94
N ALA A 49 4.23 3.27 3.75
CA ALA A 49 5.41 2.53 4.13
C ALA A 49 5.56 1.29 3.26
N ILE A 50 6.72 1.16 2.61
CA ILE A 50 7.05 -0.03 1.81
C ILE A 50 8.49 -0.46 2.08
N THR A 51 9.08 -1.36 1.28
CA THR A 51 10.51 -1.68 1.39
C THR A 51 11.35 -0.73 0.56
N LYS A 52 12.63 -0.54 0.92
CA LYS A 52 13.51 0.37 0.19
C LYS A 52 13.59 0.08 -1.31
N ALA A 53 13.70 -1.20 -1.69
CA ALA A 53 13.75 -1.59 -3.10
C ALA A 53 12.49 -1.19 -3.88
N VAL A 54 11.30 -1.38 -3.30
CA VAL A 54 10.04 -0.96 -3.94
C VAL A 54 9.93 0.55 -3.97
N ARG A 55 10.29 1.23 -2.88
CA ARG A 55 10.34 2.69 -2.81
C ARG A 55 11.23 3.24 -3.94
N ASP A 56 12.42 2.68 -4.13
CA ASP A 56 13.34 3.12 -5.20
C ASP A 56 12.72 2.94 -6.60
N SER A 57 11.99 1.84 -6.85
CA SER A 57 11.24 1.65 -8.10
C SER A 57 10.15 2.69 -8.27
N LEU A 58 9.31 2.91 -7.25
CA LEU A 58 8.23 3.90 -7.29
C LEU A 58 8.74 5.31 -7.60
N LEU A 59 9.89 5.69 -7.04
CA LEU A 59 10.53 6.98 -7.32
C LEU A 59 11.11 7.06 -8.73
N THR A 60 11.76 5.98 -9.19
CA THR A 60 12.36 5.90 -10.53
C THR A 60 11.28 6.01 -11.62
N ASP A 61 10.13 5.36 -11.40
CA ASP A 61 9.00 5.33 -12.34
C ASP A 61 8.11 6.57 -12.23
N GLY A 62 8.40 7.50 -11.31
CA GLY A 62 7.60 8.71 -11.08
C GLY A 62 6.20 8.44 -10.53
N LEU A 63 5.99 7.28 -9.90
CA LEU A 63 4.71 6.89 -9.32
C LEU A 63 4.46 7.53 -7.95
N ALA A 64 5.53 7.91 -7.25
CA ALA A 64 5.46 8.62 -5.98
C ALA A 64 6.66 9.55 -5.80
N ASP A 65 6.57 10.44 -4.82
CA ASP A 65 7.63 11.36 -4.41
C ASP A 65 8.38 10.84 -3.18
N PRO A 66 9.64 11.27 -2.93
CA PRO A 66 10.31 11.01 -1.67
C PRO A 66 9.52 11.57 -0.49
N HIS A 67 9.45 10.83 0.61
CA HIS A 67 8.74 11.31 1.80
C HIS A 67 9.36 12.62 2.32
N HIS A 68 8.54 13.64 2.52
CA HIS A 68 9.03 15.00 2.80
C HIS A 68 9.84 15.14 4.10
N VAL A 69 9.46 14.46 5.18
CA VAL A 69 10.21 14.45 6.46
C VAL A 69 11.33 13.41 6.51
N LEU A 70 11.11 12.23 5.93
CA LEU A 70 11.97 11.06 6.06
C LEU A 70 12.41 10.56 4.66
N PRO A 71 13.10 11.39 3.86
CA PRO A 71 13.35 11.10 2.45
C PRO A 71 14.19 9.83 2.23
N ASP A 72 15.07 9.49 3.17
CA ASP A 72 15.97 8.30 3.08
C ASP A 72 15.37 7.04 3.71
N SER A 73 14.13 7.12 4.20
CA SER A 73 13.40 5.98 4.74
C SER A 73 12.76 5.16 3.62
N ALA A 74 12.04 4.10 4.00
CA ALA A 74 11.27 3.30 3.05
C ALA A 74 9.85 3.86 2.81
N TRP A 75 9.61 5.11 3.23
CA TRP A 75 8.36 5.81 2.99
C TRP A 75 8.41 6.60 1.69
N VAL A 76 7.24 6.71 1.05
CA VAL A 76 7.00 7.59 -0.10
C VAL A 76 5.76 8.45 0.16
N THR A 77 5.67 9.57 -0.56
CA THR A 77 4.54 10.48 -0.55
C THR A 77 3.85 10.46 -1.91
N TYR A 78 2.53 10.38 -1.94
CA TYR A 78 1.71 10.66 -3.12
C TYR A 78 0.80 11.87 -2.83
N ARG A 79 0.61 12.73 -3.83
CA ARG A 79 -0.16 13.97 -3.69
C ARG A 79 -1.48 13.86 -4.44
N VAL A 80 -2.58 13.91 -3.71
CA VAL A 80 -3.95 13.94 -4.25
C VAL A 80 -4.33 15.41 -4.43
N ARG A 81 -4.26 15.91 -5.67
CA ARG A 81 -4.56 17.30 -6.02
C ARG A 81 -6.00 17.47 -6.50
N SER A 82 -6.60 16.39 -6.97
CA SER A 82 -7.94 16.31 -7.53
C SER A 82 -8.52 14.91 -7.42
N ASP A 83 -9.81 14.78 -7.72
CA ASP A 83 -10.51 13.49 -7.78
C ASP A 83 -9.89 12.53 -8.83
N ALA A 84 -9.16 13.04 -9.83
CA ALA A 84 -8.47 12.21 -10.81
C ALA A 84 -7.27 11.44 -10.23
N ASP A 85 -6.74 11.89 -9.08
CA ASP A 85 -5.58 11.29 -8.41
C ASP A 85 -5.98 10.20 -7.40
N GLU A 86 -7.28 10.11 -7.06
CA GLU A 86 -7.82 9.14 -6.10
C GLU A 86 -7.49 7.68 -6.47
N PRO A 87 -7.68 7.23 -7.73
CA PRO A 87 -7.39 5.84 -8.10
C PRO A 87 -5.93 5.45 -7.88
N ASP A 88 -4.98 6.34 -8.19
CA ASP A 88 -3.56 6.07 -8.01
C ASP A 88 -3.16 6.05 -6.54
N ALA A 89 -3.73 6.93 -5.70
CA ALA A 89 -3.52 6.87 -4.25
C ALA A 89 -4.00 5.52 -3.67
N ILE A 90 -5.18 5.06 -4.08
CA ILE A 90 -5.74 3.76 -3.66
C ILE A 90 -4.85 2.63 -4.17
N ARG A 91 -4.39 2.70 -5.41
CA ARG A 91 -3.49 1.70 -6.02
C ARG A 91 -2.18 1.56 -5.26
N LEU A 92 -1.57 2.66 -4.85
CA LEU A 92 -0.34 2.65 -4.03
C LEU A 92 -0.58 2.12 -2.61
N LEU A 93 -1.66 2.53 -1.96
CA LEU A 93 -2.04 1.97 -0.65
C LEU A 93 -2.32 0.47 -0.74
N ARG A 94 -2.93 0.01 -1.84
CA ARG A 94 -3.22 -1.40 -2.09
C ARG A 94 -1.93 -2.22 -2.27
N LEU A 95 -0.89 -1.64 -2.89
CA LEU A 95 0.44 -2.25 -2.93
C LEU A 95 1.03 -2.44 -1.53
N ALA A 96 0.96 -1.43 -0.66
CA ALA A 96 1.44 -1.51 0.72
C ALA A 96 0.65 -2.56 1.53
N TYR A 97 -0.67 -2.60 1.35
CA TYR A 97 -1.54 -3.62 1.92
C TYR A 97 -1.15 -5.03 1.46
N LEU A 98 -1.05 -5.26 0.15
CA LEU A 98 -0.67 -6.55 -0.43
C LEU A 98 0.68 -7.03 0.10
N TRP A 99 1.68 -6.14 0.15
CA TRP A 99 2.99 -6.45 0.71
C TRP A 99 2.90 -6.92 2.16
N ARG A 100 2.08 -6.23 2.97
CA ARG A 100 1.88 -6.56 4.38
C ARG A 100 1.17 -7.89 4.57
N VAL A 101 0.13 -8.18 3.79
CA VAL A 101 -0.59 -9.47 3.80
C VAL A 101 0.35 -10.61 3.43
N LEU A 102 1.11 -10.49 2.34
CA LEU A 102 2.05 -11.52 1.91
C LEU A 102 3.17 -11.77 2.95
N ALA A 103 3.67 -10.71 3.58
CA ALA A 103 4.63 -10.82 4.67
C ALA A 103 4.05 -11.52 5.91
N LEU A 104 2.75 -11.37 6.19
CA LEU A 104 2.06 -12.08 7.28
C LEU A 104 1.84 -13.55 6.94
N ARG A 105 1.44 -13.87 5.71
CA ARG A 105 1.24 -15.26 5.25
C ARG A 105 2.50 -16.11 5.40
N ARG A 106 3.69 -15.54 5.13
CA ARG A 106 5.00 -16.19 5.40
C ARG A 106 5.22 -16.58 6.85
N ARG A 107 4.50 -15.95 7.78
CA ARG A 107 4.57 -16.19 9.22
C ARG A 107 3.38 -17.03 9.71
N GLY A 108 2.57 -17.57 8.80
CA GLY A 108 1.40 -18.39 9.12
C GLY A 108 0.16 -17.60 9.54
N ILE A 109 0.12 -16.29 9.27
CA ILE A 109 -1.02 -15.42 9.61
C ILE A 109 -1.70 -15.01 8.30
N ASP A 110 -2.93 -15.46 8.08
CA ASP A 110 -3.73 -15.08 6.92
C ASP A 110 -4.93 -14.22 7.34
N ILE A 111 -4.86 -12.93 7.03
CA ILE A 111 -5.87 -11.93 7.40
C ILE A 111 -6.88 -11.66 6.28
N ASP A 112 -6.55 -12.09 5.06
CA ASP A 112 -7.42 -12.00 3.90
C ASP A 112 -7.31 -13.29 3.08
N PRO A 113 -8.02 -14.36 3.47
CA PRO A 113 -7.97 -15.62 2.75
C PRO A 113 -8.55 -15.54 1.33
N THR A 114 -9.31 -14.48 1.02
CA THR A 114 -9.94 -14.28 -0.29
C THR A 114 -9.02 -13.61 -1.30
N LEU A 115 -7.95 -12.96 -0.82
CA LEU A 115 -6.95 -12.31 -1.66
C LEU A 115 -6.18 -13.35 -2.49
N VAL A 116 -6.34 -13.26 -3.81
CA VAL A 116 -5.53 -13.97 -4.81
C VAL A 116 -4.41 -13.02 -5.25
N PRO A 117 -3.17 -13.16 -4.73
CA PRO A 117 -2.14 -12.14 -4.90
C PRO A 117 -1.73 -11.90 -6.35
N ASP A 118 -1.74 -12.96 -7.16
CA ASP A 118 -1.31 -12.90 -8.56
C ASP A 118 -2.28 -12.12 -9.43
N GLU A 119 -3.59 -12.33 -9.21
CA GLU A 119 -4.66 -11.55 -9.85
C GLU A 119 -4.62 -10.10 -9.38
N GLU A 120 -4.36 -9.84 -8.08
CA GLU A 120 -4.26 -8.46 -7.62
C GLU A 120 -3.07 -7.71 -8.21
N LEU A 121 -1.90 -8.35 -8.33
CA LEU A 121 -0.78 -7.71 -9.00
C LEU A 121 -1.10 -7.36 -10.45
N GLN A 122 -1.83 -8.23 -11.15
CA GLN A 122 -2.29 -7.95 -12.52
C GLN A 122 -3.25 -6.76 -12.56
N HIS A 123 -4.21 -6.66 -11.64
CA HIS A 123 -5.14 -5.52 -11.57
C HIS A 123 -4.45 -4.21 -11.22
N LEU A 124 -3.43 -4.23 -10.37
CA LEU A 124 -2.65 -3.04 -10.00
C LEU A 124 -1.81 -2.49 -11.16
N ALA A 125 -1.50 -3.33 -12.17
CA ALA A 125 -0.88 -2.94 -13.43
C ALA A 125 0.34 -2.01 -13.26
N PHE A 126 1.25 -2.35 -12.33
CA PHE A 126 2.49 -1.62 -12.13
C PHE A 126 3.49 -1.88 -13.27
N PRO A 127 4.50 -1.01 -13.45
CA PRO A 127 5.61 -1.25 -14.36
C PRO A 127 6.25 -2.63 -14.13
N ALA A 128 6.79 -3.21 -15.20
CA ALA A 128 7.27 -4.59 -15.20
C ALA A 128 8.37 -4.84 -14.17
N GLU A 129 9.23 -3.86 -13.94
CA GLU A 129 10.31 -3.90 -12.94
C GLU A 129 9.74 -4.03 -11.52
N LEU A 130 8.73 -3.23 -11.19
CA LEU A 130 8.08 -3.28 -9.89
C LEU A 130 7.27 -4.57 -9.71
N ASP A 131 6.51 -4.99 -10.71
CA ASP A 131 5.78 -6.26 -10.69
C ASP A 131 6.75 -7.45 -10.47
N SER A 132 7.85 -7.49 -11.21
CA SER A 132 8.90 -8.50 -11.08
C SER A 132 9.53 -8.50 -9.69
N LEU A 133 9.76 -7.32 -9.09
CA LEU A 133 10.31 -7.19 -7.75
C LEU A 133 9.38 -7.79 -6.70
N VAL A 134 8.07 -7.50 -6.77
CA VAL A 134 7.08 -8.06 -5.83
C VAL A 134 7.02 -9.58 -6.00
N ARG A 135 6.94 -10.06 -7.26
CA ARG A 135 6.87 -11.50 -7.56
C ARG A 135 8.09 -12.26 -7.10
N THR A 136 9.28 -11.74 -7.35
CA THR A 136 10.54 -12.35 -6.90
C THR A 136 10.61 -12.36 -5.38
N THR A 137 10.20 -11.26 -4.73
CA THR A 137 10.20 -11.17 -3.27
C THR A 137 9.28 -12.19 -2.64
N PHE A 138 8.09 -12.43 -3.22
CA PHE A 138 7.04 -13.28 -2.67
C PHE A 138 6.80 -14.60 -3.41
N ASN A 139 7.76 -15.07 -4.21
CA ASN A 139 7.61 -16.23 -5.11
C ASN A 139 6.98 -17.46 -4.44
N GLU A 140 7.45 -17.83 -3.25
CA GLU A 140 6.90 -18.96 -2.46
C GLU A 140 5.45 -18.74 -2.02
N SER A 141 5.09 -17.50 -1.68
CA SER A 141 3.75 -17.10 -1.23
C SER A 141 2.77 -16.90 -2.37
N LEU A 142 3.26 -16.67 -3.59
CA LEU A 142 2.45 -16.61 -4.82
C LEU A 142 2.17 -18.01 -5.39
N ASN A 143 3.13 -18.92 -5.27
CA ASN A 143 3.01 -20.29 -5.80
C ASN A 143 2.33 -21.29 -4.86
N HIS A 144 2.13 -20.94 -3.58
CA HIS A 144 1.31 -21.74 -2.67
C HIS A 144 -0.17 -21.54 -3.00
N ARG A 145 -0.67 -22.32 -3.98
CA ARG A 145 -2.04 -22.82 -3.89
C ARG A 145 -2.14 -23.52 -2.53
N ALA A 146 -3.11 -23.10 -1.73
CA ALA A 146 -3.46 -23.74 -0.47
C ALA A 146 -3.37 -25.27 -0.64
N SER A 147 -2.39 -25.87 0.02
CA SER A 147 -2.31 -27.32 0.09
C SER A 147 -3.36 -27.76 1.11
N VAL A 148 -4.45 -28.31 0.56
CA VAL A 148 -5.50 -29.14 1.18
C VAL A 148 -6.44 -28.42 2.14
#